data_AF-A0AAW5B7S6-F1
#
_entry.id   AF-A0AAW5B7S6-F1
#
_cell.length_a   1.000
_cell.length_b   1.000
_cell.length_c   1.000
_cell.angle_alpha   90.00
_cell.angle_beta   90.00
_cell.angle_gamma   90.00
#
_symmetry.space_group_name_H-M   'P 1'
#
loop_
_entity.id
_entity.type
_entity.pdbx_description
1 polymer ?
#
loop_
_entity_poly.entity_id
_entity_poly.type
_entity_poly.pdbx_seq_one_letter_code
_entity_poly.pdbx_strand_id
1 'polypeptide(L)'
;MKKLILLGFALTLAIVLAACNDDSSKESKDNEQEDSAQTEESAAGENEQAQQSTEITEEEKLDPEKAVVSVNGTEVMGDSYNSVYSMLKTQMAGSGQDVSDTEVVKEQAVNVLIEQQLIRQEAETLGLEVTDEEVQSEFDTIKEENGEQLTAVLDQFQLSEDDFKRQLADDLITNKYVESELDIKVTDEEVEEYYNKLKEQSGDQEVGKLEDLEPTIKNQITQQKTATELQSKVAELKEDAEVETLI
;
A
#
# COMPACT_ATOMS: atom_id res chain seq x y z
N MET A 1 20.07 17.96 9.90
CA MET A 1 19.63 17.15 8.76
C MET A 1 18.53 16.25 9.28
N LYS A 2 17.27 16.59 9.00
CA LYS A 2 16.12 15.78 9.43
C LYS A 2 15.97 14.68 8.39
N LYS A 3 16.12 13.42 8.80
CA LYS A 3 15.81 12.28 7.94
C LYS A 3 14.28 12.28 7.81
N LEU A 4 13.78 12.41 6.59
CA LEU A 4 12.38 12.16 6.29
C LEU A 4 12.23 10.64 6.22
N ILE A 5 11.71 10.03 7.27
CA ILE A 5 11.27 8.63 7.23
C ILE A 5 9.99 8.63 6.40
N LEU A 6 10.15 8.12 5.18
CA LEU A 6 9.12 8.02 4.17
C LEU A 6 8.40 6.70 4.44
N LEU A 7 7.30 6.75 5.22
CA LEU A 7 6.29 5.70 5.22
C LEU A 7 5.61 5.74 3.85
N GLY A 8 6.21 5.03 2.90
CA GLY A 8 5.81 4.98 1.49
C GLY A 8 5.20 3.64 1.10
N PHE A 9 4.09 3.23 1.73
CA PHE A 9 3.19 2.25 1.13
C PHE A 9 2.17 3.00 0.28
N ALA A 10 2.52 3.27 -0.97
CA ALA A 10 1.58 3.78 -1.97
C ALA A 10 1.85 3.10 -3.31
N LEU A 11 1.64 1.77 -3.36
CA LEU A 11 1.52 1.06 -4.62
C LEU A 11 0.06 1.14 -5.10
N THR A 12 -0.39 2.34 -5.48
CA THR A 12 -1.68 2.50 -6.17
C THR A 12 -1.43 2.48 -7.67
N LEU A 13 -1.51 1.28 -8.27
CA LEU A 13 -1.61 1.13 -9.71
C LEU A 13 -3.04 1.44 -10.16
N ALA A 14 -3.40 2.72 -10.20
CA ALA A 14 -4.68 3.17 -10.76
C ALA A 14 -4.56 3.31 -12.29
N ILE A 15 -4.81 2.22 -13.02
CA ILE A 15 -5.28 2.32 -14.41
C ILE A 15 -6.54 1.48 -14.56
N VAL A 16 -7.69 2.13 -14.40
CA VAL A 16 -8.87 1.77 -15.18
C VAL A 16 -9.41 3.06 -15.80
N LEU A 17 -8.98 3.30 -17.04
CA LEU A 17 -9.72 4.15 -17.97
C LEU A 17 -10.99 3.38 -18.37
N ALA A 18 -12.12 3.71 -17.74
CA ALA A 18 -13.42 3.29 -18.23
C ALA A 18 -14.40 4.47 -18.23
N ALA A 19 -14.43 5.12 -19.39
CA ALA A 19 -15.60 5.72 -20.02
C ALA A 19 -16.47 6.66 -19.16
N CYS A 20 -16.23 7.96 -19.29
CA CYS A 20 -17.32 8.93 -19.29
C CYS A 20 -18.35 8.51 -20.35
N ASN A 21 -19.50 8.01 -19.91
CA ASN A 21 -20.69 7.92 -20.73
C ASN A 21 -21.39 9.28 -20.71
N ASP A 22 -21.07 10.08 -21.72
CA ASP A 22 -21.77 11.29 -22.17
C ASP A 22 -23.22 10.96 -22.53
N ASP A 23 -24.21 11.55 -21.84
CA ASP A 23 -25.45 12.00 -22.49
C ASP A 23 -26.29 12.97 -21.64
N SER A 24 -26.85 13.95 -22.36
CA SER A 24 -28.07 14.73 -22.10
C SER A 24 -28.03 15.99 -21.22
N SER A 25 -27.75 17.09 -21.93
CA SER A 25 -28.14 18.49 -21.68
C SER A 25 -29.61 18.74 -21.31
N LYS A 26 -29.91 19.65 -20.36
CA LYS A 26 -30.54 20.98 -20.58
C LYS A 26 -31.12 21.66 -19.31
N GLU A 27 -30.82 22.97 -19.23
CA GLU A 27 -31.65 24.11 -18.79
C GLU A 27 -31.75 24.54 -17.30
N SER A 28 -31.06 25.67 -17.03
CA SER A 28 -31.60 26.98 -16.59
C SER A 28 -31.96 27.27 -15.12
N LYS A 29 -31.09 28.10 -14.51
CA LYS A 29 -31.29 29.30 -13.66
C LYS A 29 -32.68 29.54 -13.05
N ASP A 30 -32.78 29.74 -11.72
CA ASP A 30 -32.75 31.08 -11.10
C ASP A 30 -32.55 31.02 -9.57
N ASN A 31 -32.16 32.18 -9.04
CA ASN A 31 -31.62 32.54 -7.73
C ASN A 31 -32.66 32.50 -6.57
N GLU A 32 -32.26 32.12 -5.35
CA GLU A 32 -32.62 32.85 -4.11
C GLU A 32 -31.80 32.34 -2.90
N GLN A 33 -31.29 33.31 -2.14
CA GLN A 33 -30.47 33.18 -0.95
C GLN A 33 -31.36 33.34 0.28
N GLU A 34 -31.45 32.34 1.15
CA GLU A 34 -31.78 32.53 2.57
C GLU A 34 -31.00 31.56 3.47
N ASP A 35 -30.76 32.04 4.67
CA ASP A 35 -29.72 31.72 5.63
C ASP A 35 -30.12 30.62 6.62
N SER A 36 -29.08 29.94 7.12
CA SER A 36 -28.97 29.27 8.42
C SER A 36 -29.59 27.89 8.64
N ALA A 37 -28.71 27.02 9.14
CA ALA A 37 -28.96 25.89 10.04
C ALA A 37 -29.50 24.58 9.42
N GLN A 38 -28.64 23.83 8.74
CA GLN A 38 -28.61 22.36 8.80
C GLN A 38 -27.39 21.82 8.04
N THR A 39 -26.24 21.73 8.71
CA THR A 39 -25.08 20.97 8.18
C THR A 39 -24.23 20.44 9.33
N GLU A 40 -24.87 19.74 10.28
CA GLU A 40 -24.15 18.88 11.24
C GLU A 40 -24.61 17.42 11.17
N GLU A 41 -25.42 17.04 10.18
CA GLU A 41 -26.01 15.68 10.08
C GLU A 41 -25.51 14.87 8.87
N SER A 42 -24.60 15.41 8.03
CA SER A 42 -23.99 14.66 6.92
C SER A 42 -22.57 14.17 7.17
N ALA A 43 -21.85 14.67 8.18
CA ALA A 43 -20.51 14.18 8.50
C ALA A 43 -20.50 12.89 9.34
N ALA A 44 -21.62 12.55 10.01
CA ALA A 44 -21.75 11.31 10.76
C ALA A 44 -22.03 10.11 9.84
N GLY A 45 -22.90 10.27 8.84
CA GLY A 45 -23.32 9.18 7.96
C GLY A 45 -22.23 8.67 7.00
N GLU A 46 -21.38 9.54 6.47
CA GLU A 46 -20.27 9.12 5.59
C GLU A 46 -19.14 8.44 6.39
N ASN A 47 -18.91 8.85 7.64
CA ASN A 47 -17.90 8.24 8.50
C ASN A 47 -18.38 6.88 9.03
N GLU A 48 -19.65 6.75 9.43
CA GLU A 48 -20.22 5.49 9.91
C GLU A 48 -20.33 4.41 8.82
N GLN A 49 -20.62 4.79 7.57
CA GLN A 49 -20.74 3.82 6.46
C GLN A 49 -19.36 3.38 5.93
N ALA A 50 -18.34 4.24 5.98
CA ALA A 50 -16.95 3.87 5.71
C ALA A 50 -16.38 2.99 6.83
N GLN A 51 -16.69 3.28 8.10
CA GLN A 51 -16.25 2.50 9.25
C GLN A 51 -16.91 1.11 9.36
N GLN A 52 -18.19 0.96 8.95
CA GLN A 52 -18.85 -0.35 8.91
C GLN A 52 -18.34 -1.29 7.81
N SER A 53 -17.74 -0.74 6.75
CA SER A 53 -17.16 -1.52 5.64
C SER A 53 -15.76 -2.06 5.95
N THR A 54 -15.08 -1.51 6.95
CA THR A 54 -13.69 -1.82 7.32
C THR A 54 -13.53 -2.80 8.48
N GLU A 55 -14.59 -3.16 9.20
CA GLU A 55 -14.49 -4.11 10.32
C GLU A 55 -14.15 -5.52 9.80
N ILE A 56 -13.03 -6.08 10.26
CA ILE A 56 -12.63 -7.47 10.01
C ILE A 56 -13.44 -8.39 10.92
N THR A 57 -14.22 -9.31 10.35
CA THR A 57 -15.00 -10.29 11.13
C THR A 57 -14.17 -11.52 11.46
N GLU A 58 -14.62 -12.30 12.45
CA GLU A 58 -13.93 -13.54 12.83
C GLU A 58 -14.01 -14.62 11.75
N GLU A 59 -14.98 -14.56 10.86
CA GLU A 59 -15.09 -15.46 9.69
C GLU A 59 -14.06 -15.14 8.60
N GLU A 60 -13.57 -13.90 8.55
CA GLU A 60 -12.55 -13.46 7.59
C GLU A 60 -11.13 -13.78 8.06
N LYS A 61 -10.96 -13.98 9.37
CA LYS A 61 -9.68 -14.37 9.98
C LYS A 61 -9.42 -15.86 9.87
N LEU A 62 -8.16 -16.21 9.74
CA LEU A 62 -7.67 -17.58 9.79
C LEU A 62 -6.99 -17.87 11.12
N ASP A 63 -6.95 -19.15 11.46
CA ASP A 63 -6.22 -19.64 12.63
C ASP A 63 -4.73 -19.28 12.48
N PRO A 64 -4.14 -18.51 13.40
CA PRO A 64 -2.77 -18.01 13.26
C PRO A 64 -1.72 -19.12 13.17
N GLU A 65 -2.02 -20.33 13.68
CA GLU A 65 -1.08 -21.46 13.66
C GLU A 65 -1.26 -22.38 12.44
N LYS A 66 -2.18 -22.06 11.52
CA LYS A 66 -2.41 -22.86 10.32
C LYS A 66 -1.71 -22.27 9.11
N ALA A 67 -1.14 -23.16 8.30
CA ALA A 67 -0.59 -22.82 7.00
C ALA A 67 -1.70 -22.36 6.04
N VAL A 68 -1.44 -21.25 5.35
CA VAL A 68 -2.34 -20.62 4.37
C VAL A 68 -1.89 -20.92 2.95
N VAL A 69 -0.59 -20.83 2.72
CA VAL A 69 0.05 -21.11 1.43
C VAL A 69 1.43 -21.67 1.67
N SER A 70 1.88 -22.59 0.81
CA SER A 70 3.25 -23.07 0.76
C SER A 70 3.93 -22.56 -0.51
N VAL A 71 5.12 -21.98 -0.36
CA VAL A 71 5.94 -21.47 -1.47
C VAL A 71 7.30 -22.15 -1.40
N ASN A 72 7.62 -22.97 -2.39
CA ASN A 72 8.84 -23.80 -2.44
C ASN A 72 9.02 -24.66 -1.17
N GLY A 73 7.90 -25.17 -0.63
CA GLY A 73 7.88 -25.98 0.58
C GLY A 73 7.99 -25.20 1.89
N THR A 74 8.05 -23.86 1.84
CA THR A 74 7.98 -23.00 3.04
C THR A 74 6.54 -22.56 3.25
N GLU A 75 5.97 -22.93 4.40
CA GLU A 75 4.59 -22.57 4.74
C GLU A 75 4.52 -21.13 5.31
N VAL A 76 3.55 -20.36 4.82
CA VAL A 76 3.18 -19.04 5.34
C VAL A 76 1.91 -19.19 6.18
N MET A 77 1.93 -18.67 7.41
CA MET A 77 0.94 -18.92 8.44
C MET A 77 -0.25 -17.94 8.41
N GLY A 78 -1.30 -18.27 9.16
CA GLY A 78 -2.53 -17.48 9.27
C GLY A 78 -2.35 -16.11 9.92
N ASP A 79 -1.35 -15.91 10.77
CA ASP A 79 -1.04 -14.60 11.38
C ASP A 79 -0.54 -13.59 10.34
N SER A 80 0.35 -13.99 9.44
CA SER A 80 0.75 -13.20 8.27
C SER A 80 -0.43 -12.89 7.37
N TYR A 81 -1.30 -13.88 7.11
CA TYR A 81 -2.51 -13.66 6.33
C TYR A 81 -3.44 -12.64 6.97
N ASN A 82 -3.75 -12.78 8.26
CA ASN A 82 -4.66 -11.88 8.95
C ASN A 82 -4.16 -10.44 8.90
N SER A 83 -2.85 -10.25 9.04
CA SER A 83 -2.21 -8.94 8.97
C SER A 83 -2.37 -8.31 7.58
N VAL A 84 -2.01 -9.05 6.53
CA VAL A 84 -2.10 -8.59 5.13
C VAL A 84 -3.55 -8.36 4.71
N TYR A 85 -4.46 -9.27 5.08
CA TYR A 85 -5.88 -9.17 4.78
C TYR A 85 -6.49 -7.90 5.39
N SER A 86 -6.17 -7.62 6.66
CA SER A 86 -6.68 -6.43 7.33
C SER A 86 -6.22 -5.12 6.70
N MET A 87 -4.93 -5.07 6.34
CA MET A 87 -4.36 -3.93 5.62
C MET A 87 -5.04 -3.73 4.26
N LEU A 88 -5.16 -4.79 3.46
CA LEU A 88 -5.77 -4.74 2.13
C LEU A 88 -7.23 -4.33 2.18
N LYS A 89 -8.05 -4.96 3.05
CA LYS A 89 -9.46 -4.60 3.18
C LYS A 89 -9.64 -3.14 3.55
N THR A 90 -8.86 -2.66 4.51
CA THR A 90 -8.92 -1.26 4.96
C THR A 90 -8.50 -0.29 3.84
N GLN A 91 -7.44 -0.61 3.10
CA GLN A 91 -6.98 0.20 1.98
C GLN A 91 -8.00 0.24 0.82
N MET A 92 -8.57 -0.90 0.46
CA MET A 92 -9.57 -1.03 -0.59
C MET A 92 -10.83 -0.24 -0.24
N ALA A 93 -11.35 -0.42 0.98
CA ALA A 93 -12.50 0.33 1.48
C ALA A 93 -12.23 1.84 1.51
N GLY A 94 -11.05 2.26 1.98
CA GLY A 94 -10.62 3.67 1.98
C GLY A 94 -10.50 4.28 0.57
N SER A 95 -10.29 3.45 -0.46
CA SER A 95 -10.28 3.84 -1.86
C SER A 95 -11.66 3.80 -2.53
N GLY A 96 -12.72 3.51 -1.76
CA GLY A 96 -14.09 3.38 -2.24
C GLY A 96 -14.37 2.10 -3.04
N GLN A 97 -13.48 1.11 -2.96
CA GLN A 97 -13.72 -0.20 -3.57
C GLN A 97 -14.70 -1.02 -2.72
N ASP A 98 -15.50 -1.84 -3.40
CA ASP A 98 -16.38 -2.80 -2.73
C ASP A 98 -15.55 -3.94 -2.13
N VAL A 99 -15.65 -4.09 -0.80
CA VAL A 99 -14.97 -5.13 -0.02
C VAL A 99 -15.95 -6.15 0.56
N SER A 100 -17.22 -6.13 0.12
CA SER A 100 -18.23 -7.10 0.56
C SER A 100 -18.00 -8.50 -0.03
N ASP A 101 -17.30 -8.58 -1.15
CA ASP A 101 -16.79 -9.85 -1.69
C ASP A 101 -15.46 -10.21 -1.01
N THR A 102 -15.57 -10.94 0.09
CA THR A 102 -14.43 -11.32 0.93
C THR A 102 -13.45 -12.24 0.21
N GLU A 103 -13.90 -12.96 -0.83
CA GLU A 103 -13.03 -13.86 -1.60
C GLU A 103 -12.03 -13.08 -2.45
N VAL A 104 -12.41 -11.92 -2.98
CA VAL A 104 -11.48 -11.04 -3.72
C VAL A 104 -10.36 -10.55 -2.81
N VAL A 105 -10.70 -10.13 -1.58
CA VAL A 105 -9.71 -9.67 -0.60
C VAL A 105 -8.81 -10.85 -0.17
N LYS A 106 -9.40 -12.03 0.05
CA LYS A 106 -8.66 -13.27 0.39
C LYS A 106 -7.65 -13.63 -0.69
N GLU A 107 -8.07 -13.65 -1.97
CA GLU A 107 -7.19 -13.96 -3.10
C GLU A 107 -6.05 -12.95 -3.22
N GLN A 108 -6.32 -11.65 -3.06
CA GLN A 108 -5.28 -10.63 -3.07
C GLN A 108 -4.31 -10.77 -1.90
N ALA A 109 -4.81 -11.07 -0.69
CA ALA A 109 -3.96 -11.31 0.47
C ALA A 109 -3.03 -12.51 0.27
N VAL A 110 -3.55 -13.64 -0.22
CA VAL A 110 -2.73 -14.82 -0.53
C VAL A 110 -1.68 -14.50 -1.60
N ASN A 111 -2.03 -13.74 -2.64
CA ASN A 111 -1.07 -13.31 -3.65
C ASN A 111 0.05 -12.46 -3.04
N VAL A 112 -0.27 -11.47 -2.21
CA VAL A 112 0.75 -10.64 -1.52
C VAL A 112 1.68 -11.50 -0.67
N LEU A 113 1.15 -12.48 0.07
CA LEU A 113 1.98 -13.40 0.86
C LEU A 113 2.95 -14.22 0.00
N ILE A 114 2.47 -14.69 -1.16
CA ILE A 114 3.33 -15.42 -2.11
C ILE A 114 4.46 -14.51 -2.59
N GLU A 115 4.15 -13.28 -3.01
CA GLU A 115 5.14 -12.35 -3.53
C GLU A 115 6.18 -11.96 -2.46
N GLN A 116 5.75 -11.69 -1.23
CA GLN A 116 6.63 -11.44 -0.08
C GLN A 116 7.55 -12.64 0.20
N GLN A 117 6.99 -13.85 0.21
CA GLN A 117 7.74 -15.07 0.47
C GLN A 117 8.78 -15.36 -0.63
N LEU A 118 8.47 -15.07 -1.90
CA LEU A 118 9.42 -15.22 -3.00
C LEU A 118 10.60 -14.26 -2.88
N ILE A 119 10.35 -12.98 -2.56
CA ILE A 119 11.42 -12.00 -2.32
C ILE A 119 12.25 -12.38 -1.11
N ARG A 120 11.63 -12.83 -0.02
CA ARG A 120 12.33 -13.31 1.18
C ARG A 120 13.26 -14.48 0.84
N GLN A 121 12.77 -15.48 0.10
CA GLN A 121 13.60 -16.62 -0.32
C GLN A 121 14.76 -16.17 -1.20
N GLU A 122 14.51 -15.29 -2.18
CA GLU A 122 15.59 -14.76 -3.02
C GLU A 122 16.64 -14.02 -2.18
N ALA A 123 16.21 -13.14 -1.27
CA ALA A 123 17.10 -12.43 -0.36
C ALA A 123 17.94 -13.38 0.51
N GLU A 124 17.35 -14.47 1.02
CA GLU A 124 18.06 -15.51 1.74
C GLU A 124 19.12 -16.21 0.87
N THR A 125 18.84 -16.50 -0.40
CA THR A 125 19.86 -17.08 -1.32
C THR A 125 21.05 -16.16 -1.56
N LEU A 126 20.82 -14.84 -1.47
CA LEU A 126 21.84 -13.81 -1.59
C LEU A 126 22.59 -13.56 -0.27
N GLY A 127 22.19 -14.23 0.82
CA GLY A 127 22.76 -14.06 2.15
C GLY A 127 22.36 -12.74 2.82
N LEU A 128 21.24 -12.15 2.40
CA LEU A 128 20.62 -11.01 3.07
C LEU A 128 19.75 -11.55 4.21
N GLU A 129 19.93 -10.99 5.40
CA GLU A 129 19.19 -11.39 6.60
C GLU A 129 18.72 -10.13 7.34
N VAL A 130 17.56 -10.23 8.00
CA VAL A 130 17.06 -9.24 8.96
C VAL A 130 17.00 -9.91 10.32
N THR A 131 17.66 -9.29 11.30
CA THR A 131 17.71 -9.79 12.68
C THR A 131 16.57 -9.21 13.52
N ASP A 132 16.18 -9.93 14.57
CA ASP A 132 15.20 -9.43 15.55
C ASP A 132 15.62 -8.09 16.17
N GLU A 133 16.93 -7.87 16.31
CA GLU A 133 17.51 -6.63 16.84
C GLU A 133 17.29 -5.45 15.89
N GLU A 134 17.42 -5.67 14.58
CA GLU A 134 17.12 -4.66 13.56
C GLU A 134 15.63 -4.31 13.54
N VAL A 135 14.76 -5.32 13.58
CA VAL A 135 13.29 -5.13 13.65
C VAL A 135 12.93 -4.34 14.91
N GLN A 136 13.47 -4.74 16.07
CA GLN A 136 13.19 -4.07 17.34
C GLN A 136 13.70 -2.62 17.33
N SER A 137 14.89 -2.37 16.79
CA SER A 137 15.46 -1.02 16.69
C SER A 137 14.62 -0.11 15.79
N GLU A 138 14.15 -0.62 14.65
CA GLU A 138 13.30 0.15 13.74
C GLU A 138 11.92 0.39 14.36
N PHE A 139 11.34 -0.63 14.99
CA PHE A 139 10.08 -0.50 15.72
C PHE A 139 10.15 0.56 16.82
N ASP A 140 11.22 0.55 17.64
CA ASP A 140 11.40 1.54 18.71
C ASP A 140 11.56 2.95 18.16
N THR A 141 12.23 3.10 17.00
CA THR A 141 12.35 4.39 16.30
C THR A 141 10.97 4.90 15.86
N ILE A 142 10.18 4.05 15.18
CA ILE A 142 8.82 4.39 14.75
C ILE A 142 7.94 4.75 15.96
N LYS A 143 8.06 3.99 17.06
CA LYS A 143 7.30 4.22 18.29
C LYS A 143 7.69 5.52 18.99
N GLU A 144 8.97 5.88 19.02
CA GLU A 144 9.44 7.16 19.58
C GLU A 144 8.92 8.35 18.76
N GLU A 145 8.92 8.23 17.44
CA GLU A 145 8.49 9.31 16.55
C GLU A 145 6.96 9.46 16.47
N ASN A 146 6.22 8.35 16.58
CA ASN A 146 4.79 8.30 16.27
C ASN A 146 3.89 7.91 17.46
N GLY A 147 4.42 7.52 18.62
CA GLY A 147 3.69 7.31 19.89
C GLY A 147 2.21 6.92 19.77
N GLU A 148 1.31 7.81 20.18
CA GLU A 148 -0.15 7.60 20.14
C GLU A 148 -0.71 7.40 18.72
N GLN A 149 -0.07 7.97 17.70
CA GLN A 149 -0.46 7.79 16.30
C GLN A 149 -0.19 6.36 15.83
N LEU A 150 0.91 5.73 16.28
CA LEU A 150 1.17 4.32 15.98
C LEU A 150 0.06 3.43 16.56
N THR A 151 -0.33 3.66 17.82
CA THR A 151 -1.43 2.90 18.44
C THR A 151 -2.74 3.04 17.66
N ALA A 152 -3.10 4.27 17.27
CA ALA A 152 -4.31 4.51 16.48
C ALA A 152 -4.27 3.80 15.11
N VAL A 153 -3.10 3.75 14.46
CA VAL A 153 -2.92 3.03 13.20
C VAL A 153 -3.06 1.52 13.40
N LEU A 154 -2.43 0.96 14.43
CA LEU A 154 -2.55 -0.47 14.75
C LEU A 154 -4.00 -0.85 15.04
N ASP A 155 -4.73 -0.02 15.79
CA ASP A 155 -6.15 -0.23 16.07
C ASP A 155 -7.01 -0.16 14.80
N GLN A 156 -6.74 0.80 13.92
CA GLN A 156 -7.44 0.95 12.64
C GLN A 156 -7.28 -0.30 11.76
N PHE A 157 -6.08 -0.88 11.72
CA PHE A 157 -5.80 -2.10 10.98
C PHE A 157 -6.00 -3.38 11.82
N GLN A 158 -6.51 -3.27 13.05
CA GLN A 158 -6.70 -4.41 13.96
C GLN A 158 -5.43 -5.30 14.13
N LEU A 159 -4.26 -4.67 14.16
CA LEU A 159 -2.96 -5.34 14.27
C LEU A 159 -2.42 -5.26 15.71
N SER A 160 -1.75 -6.32 16.15
CA SER A 160 -0.91 -6.27 17.35
C SER A 160 0.46 -5.66 17.06
N GLU A 161 1.22 -5.30 18.11
CA GLU A 161 2.62 -4.90 17.94
C GLU A 161 3.46 -6.03 17.29
N ASP A 162 3.14 -7.30 17.57
CA ASP A 162 3.87 -8.44 17.00
C ASP A 162 3.53 -8.64 15.51
N ASP A 163 2.28 -8.41 15.11
CA ASP A 163 1.87 -8.38 13.69
C ASP A 163 2.65 -7.30 12.93
N PHE A 164 2.71 -6.10 13.51
CA PHE A 164 3.44 -4.98 12.91
C PHE A 164 4.94 -5.24 12.82
N LYS A 165 5.55 -5.88 13.82
CA LYS A 165 6.96 -6.27 13.76
C LYS A 165 7.24 -7.33 12.69
N ARG A 166 6.33 -8.29 12.47
CA ARG A 166 6.45 -9.24 11.35
C ARG A 166 6.46 -8.51 10.01
N GLN A 167 5.50 -7.61 9.81
CA GLN A 167 5.44 -6.78 8.61
C GLN A 167 6.70 -5.94 8.44
N LEU A 168 7.20 -5.35 9.52
CA LEU A 168 8.45 -4.58 9.50
C LEU A 168 9.65 -5.45 9.09
N ALA A 169 9.68 -6.72 9.50
CA ALA A 169 10.72 -7.65 9.06
C ALA A 169 10.64 -7.93 7.54
N ASP A 170 9.43 -8.09 6.99
CA ASP A 170 9.20 -8.23 5.54
C ASP A 170 9.62 -6.98 4.76
N ASP A 171 9.33 -5.79 5.29
CA ASP A 171 9.71 -4.52 4.67
C ASP A 171 11.24 -4.34 4.70
N LEU A 172 11.88 -4.62 5.83
CA LEU A 172 13.33 -4.50 5.97
C LEU A 172 14.08 -5.46 5.04
N ILE A 173 13.62 -6.70 4.87
CA ILE A 173 14.29 -7.65 3.98
C ILE A 173 14.10 -7.24 2.51
N THR A 174 12.91 -6.76 2.16
CA THR A 174 12.63 -6.23 0.82
C THR A 174 13.49 -5.00 0.53
N ASN A 175 13.64 -4.08 1.48
CA ASN A 175 14.52 -2.92 1.34
C ASN A 175 15.98 -3.33 1.15
N LYS A 176 16.48 -4.30 1.93
CA LYS A 176 17.84 -4.85 1.74
C LYS A 176 18.01 -5.48 0.37
N TYR A 177 17.01 -6.21 -0.12
CA TYR A 177 17.01 -6.78 -1.47
C TYR A 177 17.11 -5.68 -2.53
N VAL A 178 16.25 -4.65 -2.45
CA VAL A 178 16.26 -3.51 -3.38
C VAL A 178 17.61 -2.80 -3.38
N GLU A 179 18.18 -2.52 -2.21
CA GLU A 179 19.48 -1.84 -2.08
C GLU A 179 20.65 -2.68 -2.62
N SER A 180 20.58 -4.01 -2.52
CA SER A 180 21.61 -4.93 -2.99
C SER A 180 21.55 -5.15 -4.50
N GLU A 181 20.35 -5.43 -5.01
CA GLU A 181 20.18 -5.99 -6.36
C GLU A 181 19.69 -4.99 -7.40
N LEU A 182 19.02 -3.90 -6.99
CA LEU A 182 18.41 -2.95 -7.92
C LEU A 182 19.22 -1.66 -8.06
N ASP A 183 19.79 -1.42 -9.25
CA ASP A 183 20.49 -0.17 -9.60
C ASP A 183 19.51 0.87 -10.16
N ILE A 184 18.74 1.50 -9.28
CA ILE A 184 17.73 2.50 -9.67
C ILE A 184 18.37 3.87 -9.91
N LYS A 185 18.52 4.23 -11.18
CA LYS A 185 19.02 5.55 -11.61
C LYS A 185 17.90 6.41 -12.18
N VAL A 186 17.88 7.68 -11.78
CA VAL A 186 16.98 8.70 -12.35
C VAL A 186 17.80 9.72 -13.11
N THR A 187 17.45 9.91 -14.38
CA THR A 187 18.07 10.85 -15.30
C THR A 187 17.35 12.20 -15.27
N ASP A 188 18.05 13.27 -15.68
CA ASP A 188 17.44 14.59 -15.76
C ASP A 188 16.33 14.64 -16.84
N GLU A 189 16.45 13.84 -17.91
CA GLU A 189 15.42 13.72 -18.95
C GLU A 189 14.11 13.12 -18.41
N GLU A 190 14.19 12.06 -17.59
CA GLU A 190 12.99 11.47 -16.94
C GLU A 190 12.31 12.48 -16.00
N VAL A 191 13.09 13.31 -15.31
CA VAL A 191 12.58 14.37 -14.42
C VAL A 191 11.87 15.46 -15.22
N GLU A 192 12.48 15.92 -16.32
CA GLU A 192 11.84 16.88 -17.23
C GLU A 192 10.56 16.33 -17.84
N GLU A 193 10.57 15.06 -18.28
CA GLU A 193 9.38 14.40 -18.84
C GLU A 193 8.25 14.30 -17.82
N TYR A 194 8.55 13.86 -16.60
CA TYR A 194 7.57 13.75 -15.53
C TYR A 194 6.96 15.12 -15.20
N TYR A 195 7.78 16.16 -15.09
CA TYR A 195 7.31 17.52 -14.83
C TYR A 195 6.43 18.06 -15.96
N ASN A 196 6.78 17.78 -17.21
CA ASN A 196 5.96 18.19 -18.35
C ASN A 196 4.60 17.48 -18.35
N LYS A 197 4.56 16.18 -18.03
CA LYS A 197 3.30 15.43 -17.84
C LYS A 197 2.47 16.01 -16.71
N LEU A 198 3.09 16.34 -15.57
CA LEU A 198 2.40 16.97 -14.44
C LEU A 198 1.75 18.31 -14.85
N LYS A 199 2.46 19.14 -15.63
CA LYS A 199 1.91 20.38 -16.19
C LYS A 199 0.74 20.15 -17.12
N GLU A 200 0.86 19.18 -18.02
CA GLU A 200 -0.22 18.83 -18.95
C GLU A 200 -1.48 18.39 -18.19
N GLN A 201 -1.33 17.55 -17.16
CA GLN A 201 -2.42 17.08 -16.32
C GLN A 201 -3.04 18.20 -15.46
N SER A 202 -2.26 19.21 -15.09
CA SER A 202 -2.72 20.33 -14.27
C SER A 202 -3.54 21.38 -15.05
N GLY A 203 -3.55 21.31 -16.39
CA GLY A 203 -4.28 22.25 -17.24
C GLY A 203 -3.89 23.70 -16.97
N ASP A 204 -4.86 24.53 -16.57
CA ASP A 204 -4.66 25.95 -16.26
C ASP A 204 -4.14 26.20 -14.82
N GLN A 205 -3.99 25.16 -14.00
CA GLN A 205 -3.49 25.32 -12.63
C GLN A 205 -1.97 25.56 -12.63
N GLU A 206 -1.53 26.49 -11.78
CA GLU A 206 -0.11 26.80 -11.64
C GLU A 206 0.63 25.64 -10.95
N VAL A 207 1.52 24.99 -11.71
CA VAL A 207 2.47 24.01 -11.16
C VAL A 207 3.71 24.76 -10.64
N GLY A 208 4.20 24.34 -9.47
CA GLY A 208 5.45 24.87 -8.89
C GLY A 208 6.64 24.73 -9.83
N LYS A 209 7.75 25.41 -9.55
CA LYS A 209 8.92 25.37 -10.43
C LYS A 209 9.58 24.00 -10.41
N LEU A 210 10.19 23.61 -11.53
CA LEU A 210 10.93 22.35 -11.64
C LEU A 210 12.00 22.23 -10.55
N GLU A 211 12.79 23.27 -10.32
CA GLU A 211 13.84 23.28 -9.30
C GLU A 211 13.32 22.97 -7.88
N ASP A 212 12.09 23.43 -7.56
CA ASP A 212 11.47 23.19 -6.26
C ASP A 212 10.90 21.78 -6.15
N LEU A 213 10.42 21.22 -7.27
CA LEU A 213 9.78 19.91 -7.34
C LEU A 213 10.74 18.77 -7.70
N GLU A 214 11.93 19.07 -8.21
CA GLU A 214 12.92 18.10 -8.69
C GLU A 214 13.21 16.99 -7.66
N PRO A 215 13.45 17.28 -6.36
CA PRO A 215 13.67 16.23 -5.37
C PRO A 215 12.47 15.27 -5.22
N THR A 216 11.25 15.83 -5.23
CA THR A 216 10.00 15.06 -5.14
C THR A 216 9.78 14.22 -6.38
N ILE A 217 10.00 14.81 -7.57
CA ILE A 217 9.88 14.11 -8.86
C ILE A 217 10.90 12.97 -8.93
N LYS A 218 12.16 13.21 -8.56
CA LYS A 218 13.20 12.18 -8.51
C LYS A 218 12.78 11.03 -7.60
N ASN A 219 12.31 11.33 -6.39
CA ASN A 219 11.84 10.31 -5.47
C ASN A 219 10.64 9.53 -6.02
N GLN A 220 9.67 10.18 -6.66
CA GLN A 220 8.53 9.53 -7.27
C GLN A 220 8.95 8.59 -8.41
N ILE A 221 9.87 9.03 -9.28
CA ILE A 221 10.40 8.19 -10.37
C ILE A 221 11.19 7.01 -9.78
N THR A 222 12.02 7.22 -8.75
CA THR A 222 12.73 6.15 -8.05
C THR A 222 11.75 5.10 -7.52
N GLN A 223 10.68 5.52 -6.84
CA GLN A 223 9.65 4.60 -6.32
C GLN A 223 8.97 3.81 -7.44
N GLN A 224 8.58 4.48 -8.54
CA GLN A 224 7.95 3.83 -9.70
C GLN A 224 8.86 2.80 -10.36
N LYS A 225 10.14 3.14 -10.56
CA LYS A 225 11.13 2.22 -11.15
C LYS A 225 11.40 1.04 -10.23
N THR A 226 11.58 1.30 -8.94
CA THR A 226 11.76 0.23 -7.92
C THR A 226 10.59 -0.74 -7.94
N ALA A 227 9.35 -0.22 -7.92
CA ALA A 227 8.14 -1.05 -7.98
C ALA A 227 8.09 -1.91 -9.25
N THR A 228 8.45 -1.34 -10.41
CA THR A 228 8.43 -2.05 -11.71
C THR A 228 9.49 -3.15 -11.77
N GLU A 229 10.70 -2.88 -11.32
CA GLU A 229 11.80 -3.85 -11.27
C GLU A 229 11.49 -4.97 -10.27
N LEU A 230 10.96 -4.63 -9.09
CA LEU A 230 10.55 -5.61 -8.08
C LEU A 230 9.42 -6.51 -8.60
N GLN A 231 8.40 -5.94 -9.23
CA GLN A 231 7.32 -6.73 -9.85
C GLN A 231 7.84 -7.64 -10.96
N SER A 232 8.79 -7.17 -11.78
CA SER A 232 9.39 -7.98 -12.83
C SER A 232 10.16 -9.16 -12.24
N LYS A 233 10.92 -8.93 -11.16
CA LYS A 233 11.61 -9.98 -10.43
C LYS A 233 10.64 -10.97 -9.79
N VAL A 234 9.58 -10.49 -9.13
CA VAL A 234 8.55 -11.36 -8.54
C VAL A 234 7.92 -12.25 -9.61
N ALA A 235 7.60 -11.69 -10.78
CA ALA A 235 7.06 -12.46 -11.89
C ALA A 235 8.03 -13.57 -12.35
N GLU A 236 9.32 -13.25 -12.50
CA GLU A 236 10.37 -14.24 -12.81
C GLU A 236 10.43 -15.34 -11.74
N LEU A 237 10.52 -14.97 -10.46
CA LEU A 237 10.56 -15.94 -9.35
C LEU A 237 9.32 -16.83 -9.31
N LYS A 238 8.15 -16.29 -9.66
CA LYS A 238 6.88 -17.01 -9.66
C LYS A 238 6.80 -18.04 -10.80
N GLU A 239 7.52 -17.87 -11.91
CA GLU A 239 7.56 -18.85 -13.00
C GLU A 239 8.23 -20.17 -12.59
N ASP A 240 9.22 -20.09 -11.70
CA ASP A 240 9.99 -21.24 -11.21
C ASP A 240 9.48 -21.79 -9.86
N ALA A 241 8.56 -21.08 -9.21
CA ALA A 241 8.08 -21.41 -7.87
C ALA A 241 7.05 -22.54 -7.84
N GLU A 242 7.16 -23.41 -6.84
CA GLU A 242 6.10 -24.35 -6.46
C GLU A 242 5.19 -23.68 -5.42
N VAL A 243 3.95 -23.38 -5.81
CA VAL A 243 2.96 -22.72 -4.93
C VAL A 243 1.76 -23.62 -4.70
N GLU A 244 1.43 -23.86 -3.43
CA GLU A 244 0.26 -24.63 -3.00
C GLU A 244 -0.57 -23.81 -2.01
N THR A 245 -1.78 -23.40 -2.41
CA THR A 245 -2.76 -22.76 -1.50
C THR A 245 -3.46 -23.82 -0.64
N LEU A 246 -3.56 -23.59 0.67
CA LEU A 246 -3.97 -24.59 1.67
C LEU A 246 -5.34 -24.29 2.32
N ILE A 247 -6.07 -23.28 1.82
CA ILE A 247 -7.31 -22.73 2.38
C ILE A 247 -8.40 -22.47 1.33
#